data_AF-G2FMP8-F1
#
_entry.id   AF-G2FMP8-F1
#
_cell.length_a   1.000
_cell.length_b   1.000
_cell.length_c   1.000
_cell.angle_alpha   90.00
_cell.angle_beta   90.00
_cell.angle_gamma   90.00
#
_symmetry.space_group_name_H-M   'P 1'
#
loop_
_entity.id
_entity.type
_entity.pdbx_description
1 polymer ?
#
loop_
_entity_poly.entity_id
_entity_poly.type
_entity_poly.pdbx_seq_one_letter_code
_entity_poly.pdbx_strand_id
1 'polypeptide(L)'
;MKMKKNIFFICPIIILLMIVGCSSTETETKATARPTEQVMENVLDIEVTLPDNIGLNEIAGEVFEKYLIHLKEQKTPESQRIKDYLINSIKIEKSNDMGFEFSVFYSILPDSERYILAGNGDKGDDGWITGKFYFVDVSKSDKTYRITQLATGK
;
A
#
# COMPACT_ATOMS: atom_id res chain seq x y z
N MET A 1 19.74 79.10 -44.03
CA MET A 1 21.17 79.34 -44.33
C MET A 1 22.00 78.97 -43.10
N LYS A 2 23.05 78.15 -43.26
CA LYS A 2 24.14 77.81 -42.30
C LYS A 2 23.75 76.96 -41.06
N MET A 3 24.21 75.70 -40.99
CA MET A 3 25.43 75.18 -40.30
C MET A 3 25.27 75.16 -38.76
N LYS A 4 25.19 74.01 -38.08
CA LYS A 4 26.21 72.98 -37.71
C LYS A 4 26.69 73.16 -36.24
N LYS A 5 26.79 72.01 -35.53
CA LYS A 5 27.64 71.70 -34.35
C LYS A 5 27.14 72.23 -32.98
N ASN A 6 27.22 71.56 -31.82
CA ASN A 6 27.97 70.40 -31.28
C ASN A 6 27.21 69.86 -30.03
N ILE A 7 27.09 68.53 -29.82
CA ILE A 7 27.84 67.66 -28.86
C ILE A 7 27.78 68.07 -27.38
N PHE A 8 27.19 67.20 -26.54
CA PHE A 8 27.69 66.70 -25.23
C PHE A 8 26.70 65.62 -24.71
N PHE A 9 26.96 64.32 -24.89
CA PHE A 9 27.55 63.38 -23.92
C PHE A 9 27.03 63.50 -22.47
N ILE A 10 26.34 62.46 -21.96
CA ILE A 10 26.70 61.67 -20.77
C ILE A 10 25.87 60.37 -20.73
N CYS A 11 26.59 59.30 -20.41
CA CYS A 11 26.29 57.87 -20.46
C CYS A 11 25.39 57.40 -19.29
N PRO A 12 24.60 56.31 -19.44
CA PRO A 12 23.74 55.77 -18.38
C PRO A 12 24.49 54.78 -17.48
N ILE A 13 24.34 54.90 -16.15
CA ILE A 13 24.77 53.86 -15.20
C ILE A 13 23.57 52.96 -14.91
N ILE A 14 23.59 51.79 -15.55
CA ILE A 14 22.72 50.64 -15.26
C ILE A 14 23.30 49.95 -14.03
N ILE A 15 22.60 50.03 -12.90
CA ILE A 15 22.94 49.24 -11.70
C ILE A 15 22.29 47.86 -11.86
N LEU A 16 23.12 46.89 -12.26
CA LEU A 16 22.78 45.47 -12.31
C LEU A 16 22.85 44.90 -10.89
N LEU A 17 21.70 44.49 -10.35
CA LEU A 17 21.58 43.76 -9.09
C LEU A 17 22.20 42.36 -9.24
N MET A 18 23.34 42.12 -8.62
CA MET A 18 23.85 40.77 -8.37
C MET A 18 23.08 40.17 -7.20
N ILE A 19 22.12 39.30 -7.48
CA ILE A 19 21.62 38.34 -6.49
C ILE A 19 22.44 37.06 -6.70
N VAL A 20 23.38 36.85 -5.81
CA VAL A 20 24.14 35.61 -5.64
C VAL A 20 23.15 34.53 -5.22
N GLY A 21 22.77 33.66 -6.16
CA GLY A 21 22.04 32.43 -5.85
C GLY A 21 22.98 31.44 -5.16
N CYS A 22 22.73 31.17 -3.88
CA CYS A 22 23.37 30.08 -3.17
C CYS A 22 23.08 28.75 -3.87
N SER A 23 24.14 28.07 -4.28
CA SER A 23 24.15 26.67 -4.66
C SER A 23 23.97 25.82 -3.41
N SER A 24 22.77 25.31 -3.16
CA SER A 24 22.54 24.19 -2.25
C SER A 24 22.51 22.91 -3.06
N THR A 25 23.62 22.17 -3.02
CA THR A 25 23.70 20.76 -3.40
C THR A 25 22.88 19.97 -2.40
N GLU A 26 21.62 19.71 -2.70
CA GLU A 26 20.81 18.75 -1.95
C GLU A 26 21.05 17.37 -2.53
N THR A 27 21.61 16.53 -1.66
CA THR A 27 21.91 15.13 -1.87
C THR A 27 20.60 14.38 -2.18
N GLU A 28 20.54 13.74 -3.35
CA GLU A 28 19.48 12.79 -3.70
C GLU A 28 19.44 11.66 -2.67
N THR A 29 18.59 11.82 -1.66
CA THR A 29 18.12 10.67 -0.89
C THR A 29 17.04 10.04 -1.74
N LYS A 30 17.34 8.88 -2.35
CA LYS A 30 16.34 8.02 -3.01
C LYS A 30 15.19 7.78 -2.03
N ALA A 31 14.11 8.54 -2.19
CA ALA A 31 12.83 8.21 -1.61
C ALA A 31 12.39 6.90 -2.26
N THR A 32 12.44 5.82 -1.49
CA THR A 32 11.82 4.55 -1.84
C THR A 32 10.34 4.83 -2.10
N ALA A 33 9.94 4.78 -3.37
CA ALA A 33 8.55 4.94 -3.77
C ALA A 33 7.70 3.95 -2.98
N ARG A 34 6.78 4.49 -2.19
CA ARG A 34 5.84 3.77 -1.34
C ARG A 34 4.89 3.00 -2.29
N PRO A 35 4.85 1.66 -2.31
CA PRO A 35 3.93 0.92 -3.17
C PRO A 35 2.53 1.01 -2.55
N THR A 36 1.77 2.08 -2.83
CA THR A 36 0.63 2.45 -1.94
C THR A 36 -0.74 2.53 -2.60
N GLU A 37 -0.88 2.41 -3.92
CA GLU A 37 -2.22 2.55 -4.53
C GLU A 37 -2.61 1.37 -5.42
N GLN A 38 -1.89 1.11 -6.51
CA GLN A 38 -2.30 0.10 -7.50
C GLN A 38 -2.34 -1.35 -6.98
N VAL A 39 -1.57 -1.70 -5.95
CA VAL A 39 -1.54 -3.08 -5.42
C VAL A 39 -2.62 -3.32 -4.38
N MET A 40 -2.97 -2.29 -3.60
CA MET A 40 -4.07 -2.37 -2.64
C MET A 40 -5.43 -2.43 -3.38
N GLU A 41 -5.53 -1.77 -4.53
CA GLU A 41 -6.71 -1.77 -5.39
C GLU A 41 -7.02 -3.17 -5.95
N ASN A 42 -6.01 -3.91 -6.45
CA ASN A 42 -6.22 -5.25 -7.03
C ASN A 42 -6.55 -6.34 -6.01
N VAL A 43 -6.13 -6.18 -4.76
CA VAL A 43 -6.41 -7.12 -3.66
C VAL A 43 -7.86 -7.03 -3.19
N LEU A 44 -8.46 -5.85 -3.29
CA LEU A 44 -9.82 -5.58 -2.82
C LEU A 44 -10.90 -6.14 -3.75
N ASP A 45 -10.56 -6.65 -4.94
CA ASP A 45 -11.53 -7.19 -5.91
C ASP A 45 -11.72 -8.72 -5.81
N ILE A 46 -11.22 -9.36 -4.75
CA ILE A 46 -11.37 -10.81 -4.54
C ILE A 46 -12.80 -11.10 -4.05
N GLU A 47 -13.57 -11.74 -4.92
CA GLU A 47 -14.93 -12.20 -4.65
C GLU A 47 -14.97 -13.71 -4.39
N VAL A 48 -15.75 -14.12 -3.39
CA VAL A 48 -16.00 -15.53 -3.08
C VAL A 48 -17.50 -15.76 -3.06
N THR A 49 -18.00 -16.62 -3.94
CA THR A 49 -19.39 -17.07 -3.92
C THR A 49 -19.48 -18.40 -3.22
N LEU A 50 -20.30 -18.46 -2.16
CA LEU A 50 -20.41 -19.65 -1.31
C LEU A 50 -21.86 -20.15 -1.22
N PRO A 51 -22.09 -21.44 -0.93
CA PRO A 51 -23.44 -21.98 -0.72
C PRO A 51 -24.19 -21.31 0.42
N ASP A 52 -25.51 -21.46 0.43
CA ASP A 52 -26.32 -21.08 1.59
C ASP A 52 -26.08 -22.06 2.75
N ASN A 53 -26.23 -21.59 3.99
CA ASN A 53 -26.14 -22.37 5.24
C ASN A 53 -24.73 -22.69 5.76
N ILE A 54 -23.70 -21.98 5.31
CA ILE A 54 -22.37 -22.00 5.95
C ILE A 54 -22.26 -20.95 7.05
N GLY A 55 -21.47 -21.23 8.07
CA GLY A 55 -21.27 -20.33 9.21
C GLY A 55 -20.36 -19.14 8.86
N LEU A 56 -20.52 -18.01 9.56
CA LEU A 56 -19.68 -16.82 9.33
C LEU A 56 -18.17 -17.10 9.50
N ASN A 57 -17.77 -17.97 10.44
CA ASN A 57 -16.36 -18.35 10.60
C ASN A 57 -15.81 -19.09 9.37
N GLU A 58 -16.62 -19.91 8.74
CA GLU A 58 -16.25 -20.65 7.52
C GLU A 58 -16.14 -19.69 6.34
N ILE A 59 -17.11 -18.78 6.18
CA ILE A 59 -17.06 -17.70 5.18
C ILE A 59 -15.79 -16.85 5.38
N ALA A 60 -15.50 -16.44 6.61
CA ALA A 60 -14.32 -15.64 6.93
C ALA A 60 -13.02 -16.37 6.56
N GLY A 61 -12.94 -17.66 6.88
CA GLY A 61 -11.83 -18.52 6.50
C GLY A 61 -11.61 -18.56 5.00
N GLU A 62 -12.65 -18.89 4.24
CA GLU A 62 -12.61 -18.99 2.78
C GLU A 62 -12.22 -17.66 2.11
N VAL A 63 -12.84 -16.55 2.56
CA VAL A 63 -12.57 -15.21 2.02
C VAL A 63 -11.11 -14.80 2.28
N PHE A 64 -10.62 -15.01 3.51
CA PHE A 64 -9.24 -14.64 3.84
C PHE A 64 -8.22 -15.58 3.21
N GLU A 65 -8.54 -16.87 3.08
CA GLU A 65 -7.70 -17.83 2.39
C GLU A 65 -7.55 -17.47 0.91
N LYS A 66 -8.63 -17.09 0.23
CA LYS A 66 -8.56 -16.61 -1.16
C LYS A 66 -7.65 -15.40 -1.31
N TYR A 67 -7.69 -14.48 -0.33
CA TYR A 67 -6.74 -13.37 -0.28
C TYR A 67 -5.29 -13.84 -0.17
N LEU A 68 -4.98 -14.77 0.72
CA LEU A 68 -3.61 -15.30 0.88
C LEU A 68 -3.15 -16.10 -0.36
N ILE A 69 -4.05 -16.85 -1.01
CA ILE A 69 -3.77 -17.55 -2.27
C ILE A 69 -3.41 -16.54 -3.36
N HIS A 70 -4.13 -15.42 -3.46
CA HIS A 70 -3.78 -14.36 -4.41
C HIS A 70 -2.37 -13.81 -4.18
N LEU A 71 -1.94 -13.68 -2.93
CA LEU A 71 -0.57 -13.27 -2.61
C LEU A 71 0.51 -14.29 -3.05
N LYS A 72 0.15 -15.55 -3.36
CA LYS A 72 1.07 -16.56 -3.88
C LYS A 72 1.27 -16.47 -5.40
N GLU A 73 0.45 -15.69 -6.11
CA GLU A 73 0.46 -15.65 -7.57
C GLU A 73 1.70 -14.92 -8.13
N GLN A 74 2.20 -15.38 -9.28
CA GLN A 74 3.37 -14.77 -9.95
C GLN A 74 3.13 -13.34 -10.45
N LYS A 75 1.86 -12.90 -10.55
CA LYS A 75 1.52 -11.51 -10.85
C LYS A 75 1.61 -10.59 -9.63
N THR A 76 1.58 -11.15 -8.42
CA THR A 76 1.72 -10.37 -7.17
C THR A 76 3.15 -9.83 -7.10
N PRO A 77 3.36 -8.54 -6.81
CA PRO A 77 4.70 -7.96 -6.70
C PRO A 77 5.56 -8.74 -5.70
N GLU A 78 6.84 -8.92 -6.03
CA GLU A 78 7.79 -9.67 -5.20
C GLU A 78 7.86 -9.15 -3.75
N SER A 79 7.66 -7.84 -3.57
CA SER A 79 7.62 -7.19 -2.25
C SER A 79 6.42 -7.57 -1.37
N GLN A 80 5.42 -8.27 -1.91
CA GLN A 80 4.22 -8.70 -1.20
C GLN A 80 3.94 -10.20 -1.38
N ARG A 81 4.70 -10.87 -2.24
CA ARG A 81 4.45 -12.26 -2.60
C ARG A 81 4.87 -13.19 -1.48
N ILE A 82 4.00 -14.16 -1.21
CA ILE A 82 4.25 -15.19 -0.21
C ILE A 82 4.41 -16.55 -0.90
N LYS A 83 5.23 -17.41 -0.33
CA LYS A 83 5.36 -18.80 -0.70
C LYS A 83 4.33 -19.66 0.03
N ASP A 84 4.06 -19.34 1.29
CA ASP A 84 3.10 -20.09 2.10
C ASP A 84 2.45 -19.27 3.22
N TYR A 85 1.41 -19.83 3.84
CA TYR A 85 0.69 -19.20 4.94
C TYR A 85 0.12 -20.20 5.94
N LEU A 86 -0.19 -19.71 7.14
CA LEU A 86 -0.97 -20.41 8.17
C LEU A 86 -1.99 -19.44 8.76
N ILE A 87 -3.27 -19.81 8.75
CA ILE A 87 -4.32 -19.06 9.47
C ILE A 87 -4.37 -19.64 10.89
N ASN A 88 -3.97 -18.84 11.88
CA ASN A 88 -3.85 -19.30 13.27
C ASN A 88 -5.19 -19.22 14.01
N SER A 89 -5.94 -18.14 13.81
CA SER A 89 -7.26 -17.97 14.42
C SER A 89 -8.08 -16.92 13.69
N ILE A 90 -9.39 -17.12 13.64
CA ILE A 90 -10.38 -16.15 13.16
C ILE A 90 -11.41 -15.92 14.26
N LYS A 91 -11.83 -14.67 14.41
CA LYS A 91 -12.90 -14.27 15.33
C LYS A 91 -13.83 -13.26 14.67
N ILE A 92 -15.12 -13.58 14.62
CA ILE A 92 -16.15 -12.63 14.17
C ILE A 92 -16.30 -11.54 15.24
N GLU A 93 -16.15 -10.28 14.84
CA GLU A 93 -16.24 -9.13 15.73
C GLU A 93 -17.64 -8.51 15.71
N LYS A 94 -18.23 -8.37 14.52
CA LYS A 94 -19.60 -7.88 14.32
C LYS A 94 -20.15 -8.35 12.98
N SER A 95 -21.47 -8.43 12.87
CA SER A 95 -22.16 -8.82 11.63
C SER A 95 -23.50 -8.11 11.49
N ASN A 96 -23.92 -7.88 10.25
CA ASN A 96 -25.25 -7.44 9.87
C ASN A 96 -25.63 -8.02 8.50
N ASP A 97 -26.77 -7.60 7.95
CA ASP A 97 -27.27 -8.14 6.68
C ASP A 97 -26.42 -7.76 5.45
N MET A 98 -25.66 -6.66 5.53
CA MET A 98 -24.82 -6.15 4.44
C MET A 98 -23.38 -6.67 4.49
N GLY A 99 -23.00 -7.36 5.55
CA GLY A 99 -21.62 -7.79 5.73
C GLY A 99 -21.23 -8.04 7.18
N PHE A 100 -19.94 -8.25 7.41
CA PHE A 100 -19.41 -8.52 8.73
C PHE A 100 -17.94 -8.11 8.82
N GLU A 101 -17.45 -8.01 10.05
CA GLU A 101 -16.05 -7.77 10.36
C GLU A 101 -15.53 -8.96 11.17
N PHE A 102 -14.31 -9.37 10.87
CA PHE A 102 -13.60 -10.36 11.66
C PHE A 102 -12.16 -9.93 11.90
N SER A 103 -11.59 -10.42 12.99
CA SER A 103 -10.16 -10.36 13.25
C SER A 103 -9.50 -11.69 12.90
N VAL A 104 -8.29 -11.63 12.37
CA VAL A 104 -7.53 -12.83 11.97
C VAL A 104 -6.08 -12.70 12.40
N PHE A 105 -5.58 -13.73 13.08
CA PHE A 105 -4.15 -13.93 13.32
C PHE A 105 -3.63 -14.97 12.35
N TYR A 106 -2.49 -14.69 11.74
CA TYR A 106 -1.92 -15.54 10.72
C TYR A 106 -0.39 -15.43 10.69
N SER A 107 0.23 -16.34 9.95
CA SER A 107 1.65 -16.36 9.68
C SER A 107 1.86 -16.53 8.19
N ILE A 108 2.98 -16.03 7.66
CA ILE A 108 3.33 -16.20 6.25
C ILE A 108 4.79 -16.62 6.10
N LEU A 109 5.10 -17.29 5.01
CA LEU A 109 6.46 -17.48 4.53
C LEU A 109 6.63 -16.65 3.26
N PRO A 110 7.46 -15.58 3.28
CA PRO A 110 7.76 -14.80 2.08
C PRO A 110 8.33 -15.63 0.93
N ASP A 111 8.08 -15.23 -0.31
CA ASP A 111 8.69 -15.87 -1.49
C ASP A 111 10.16 -15.45 -1.69
N SER A 112 10.53 -14.24 -1.21
CA SER A 112 11.91 -13.75 -1.28
C SER A 112 12.25 -12.75 -0.17
N GLU A 113 13.54 -12.45 -0.02
CA GLU A 113 14.07 -11.40 0.88
C GLU A 113 13.66 -9.98 0.47
N ARG A 114 13.04 -9.79 -0.70
CA ARG A 114 12.49 -8.49 -1.11
C ARG A 114 11.13 -8.20 -0.51
N TYR A 115 10.53 -9.17 0.18
CA TYR A 115 9.26 -8.98 0.88
C TYR A 115 9.37 -7.84 1.89
N ILE A 116 8.43 -6.90 1.83
CA ILE A 116 8.38 -5.77 2.74
C ILE A 116 7.50 -6.16 3.92
N LEU A 117 8.13 -6.29 5.09
CA LEU A 117 7.41 -6.40 6.35
C LEU A 117 6.83 -5.02 6.72
N ALA A 118 5.55 -4.83 6.43
CA ALA A 118 4.79 -3.63 6.79
C ALA A 118 3.77 -3.94 7.89
N GLY A 119 3.69 -3.06 8.90
CA GLY A 119 2.78 -3.23 10.02
C GLY A 119 3.36 -4.16 11.08
N ASN A 120 2.58 -5.16 11.46
CA ASN A 120 2.88 -6.08 12.56
C ASN A 120 3.49 -7.41 12.09
N GLY A 121 4.01 -8.15 13.06
CA GLY A 121 4.62 -9.46 12.91
C GLY A 121 6.14 -9.43 13.01
N ASP A 122 6.72 -10.61 13.25
CA ASP A 122 8.14 -10.79 13.54
C ASP A 122 8.73 -11.90 12.67
N LYS A 123 9.89 -11.63 12.06
CA LYS A 123 10.64 -12.62 11.26
C LYS A 123 11.33 -13.60 12.21
N GLY A 124 10.94 -14.87 12.11
CA GLY A 124 11.61 -15.99 12.77
C GLY A 124 12.86 -16.45 12.01
N ASP A 125 13.70 -17.23 12.69
CA ASP A 125 14.94 -17.78 12.12
C ASP A 125 14.68 -18.79 10.99
N ASP A 126 13.48 -19.36 10.92
CA ASP A 126 13.02 -20.28 9.88
C ASP A 126 12.45 -19.56 8.63
N GLY A 127 12.49 -18.22 8.62
CA GLY A 127 11.99 -17.38 7.54
C GLY A 127 10.49 -17.09 7.61
N TRP A 128 9.75 -17.72 8.52
CA TRP A 128 8.34 -17.39 8.74
C TRP A 128 8.22 -16.03 9.41
N ILE A 129 7.22 -15.26 8.97
CA ILE A 129 6.79 -14.06 9.66
C ILE A 129 5.54 -14.44 10.44
N THR A 130 5.65 -14.41 11.77
CA THR A 130 4.59 -14.78 12.71
C THR A 130 3.95 -13.53 13.32
N GLY A 131 2.83 -13.67 14.03
CA GLY A 131 2.17 -12.54 14.70
C GLY A 131 1.52 -11.54 13.75
N LYS A 132 1.24 -11.93 12.50
CA LYS A 132 0.47 -11.12 11.56
C LYS A 132 -0.99 -11.08 12.00
N PHE A 133 -1.64 -9.96 11.76
CA PHE A 133 -2.96 -9.65 12.31
C PHE A 133 -3.66 -8.61 11.44
N TYR A 134 -4.93 -8.86 11.12
CA TYR A 134 -5.80 -7.88 10.51
C TYR A 134 -7.17 -7.87 11.18
N PHE A 135 -7.77 -6.69 11.25
CA PHE A 135 -9.22 -6.53 11.15
C PHE A 135 -9.61 -6.49 9.68
N VAL A 136 -10.59 -7.29 9.30
CA VAL A 136 -11.05 -7.47 7.93
C VAL A 136 -12.54 -7.12 7.86
N ASP A 137 -12.87 -6.12 7.06
CA ASP A 137 -14.27 -5.80 6.74
C ASP A 137 -14.66 -6.51 5.44
N VAL A 138 -15.81 -7.19 5.47
CA VAL A 138 -16.36 -7.96 4.35
C VAL A 138 -17.74 -7.45 4.00
N SER A 139 -17.96 -7.11 2.74
CA SER A 139 -19.30 -6.85 2.20
C SER A 139 -19.93 -8.15 1.71
N LYS A 140 -21.26 -8.22 1.82
CA LYS A 140 -22.09 -9.31 1.32
C LYS A 140 -23.08 -8.76 0.30
N SER A 141 -23.14 -9.40 -0.86
CA SER A 141 -24.18 -9.20 -1.88
C SER A 141 -24.67 -10.58 -2.32
N ASP A 142 -25.92 -10.90 -2.00
CA ASP A 142 -26.48 -12.25 -2.15
C ASP A 142 -25.61 -13.33 -1.49
N LYS A 143 -24.90 -14.12 -2.29
CA LYS A 143 -24.00 -15.21 -1.88
C LYS A 143 -22.53 -14.88 -2.08
N THR A 144 -22.25 -13.67 -2.53
CA THR A 144 -20.91 -13.19 -2.84
C THR A 144 -20.40 -12.34 -1.69
N TYR A 145 -19.17 -12.65 -1.28
CA TYR A 145 -18.46 -11.99 -0.20
C TYR A 145 -17.18 -11.39 -0.75
N ARG A 146 -16.85 -10.17 -0.30
CA ARG A 146 -15.69 -9.43 -0.79
C ARG A 146 -15.02 -8.71 0.38
N ILE A 147 -13.69 -8.80 0.46
CA ILE A 147 -12.91 -7.97 1.39
C ILE A 147 -12.97 -6.52 0.90
N THR A 148 -13.47 -5.62 1.73
CA THR A 148 -13.53 -4.19 1.44
C THR A 148 -12.47 -3.40 2.18
N GLN A 149 -11.92 -3.94 3.27
CA GLN A 149 -10.87 -3.29 4.03
C GLN A 149 -10.00 -4.29 4.79
N LEU A 150 -8.70 -3.98 4.88
CA LEU A 150 -7.72 -4.61 5.76
C LEU A 150 -7.09 -3.54 6.66
N ALA A 151 -7.04 -3.76 7.96
CA ALA A 151 -6.46 -2.82 8.93
C ALA A 151 -5.67 -3.55 10.02
N THR A 152 -4.49 -3.02 10.41
CA THR A 152 -3.65 -3.58 11.49
C THR A 152 -3.90 -2.96 12.86
N GLY A 153 -4.77 -1.95 12.93
CA GLY A 153 -5.19 -1.27 14.15
C GLY A 153 -6.48 -0.48 13.89
N LYS A 154 -7.30 -0.30 14.91
CA LYS A 154 -8.53 0.50 14.90
C LYS A 154 -8.57 1.40 16.12
#